data_AF-A0A316LV60-F1
#
_entry.id   AF-A0A316LV60-F1
#
_cell.length_a   1.000
_cell.length_b   1.000
_cell.length_c   1.000
_cell.angle_alpha   90.00
_cell.angle_beta   90.00
_cell.angle_gamma   90.00
#
_symmetry.space_group_name_H-M   'P 1'
#
loop_
_entity.id
_entity.type
_entity.pdbx_description
1 polymer ?
#
loop_
_entity_poly.entity_id
_entity_poly.type
_entity_poly.pdbx_seq_one_letter_code
_entity_poly.pdbx_strand_id
1 'polypeptide(L)'
;MNDFWTYLQTSLSTGNAEVTTATVVVTMLLSVVVGSLIYLVYRFFSKGVLYDRRFNVTLPLMTVVSTMIILCVSSNLAFSLGALGALSMIRFRTAVKDPVDLMYLFWSVAAGIATGARLYYVVLYGNLIIAAAVILFTRLRWNEKSYLLVISCESGALASVEALLAACKTSLRGKVCAGGRVELTVELKSACGADLPERIGALPGVESASLVSYNGDYAA
;
A
#
# COMPACT_ATOMS: atom_id res chain seq x y z
N MET A 1 43.06 9.29 2.18
CA MET A 1 41.79 8.97 2.87
C MET A 1 40.94 10.22 3.16
N ASN A 2 41.51 11.43 3.03
CA ASN A 2 40.79 12.69 3.26
C ASN A 2 40.03 13.16 2.00
N ASP A 3 40.53 12.80 0.82
CA ASP A 3 39.92 13.18 -0.46
C ASP A 3 38.55 12.55 -0.67
N PHE A 4 38.35 11.30 -0.24
CA PHE A 4 37.06 10.62 -0.38
C PHE A 4 35.93 11.31 0.42
N TRP A 5 36.24 11.78 1.63
CA TRP A 5 35.28 12.49 2.48
C TRP A 5 34.98 13.89 1.96
N THR A 6 35.99 14.59 1.43
CA THR A 6 35.78 15.89 0.78
C THR A 6 35.01 15.73 -0.53
N TYR A 7 35.29 14.71 -1.34
CA TYR A 7 34.49 14.40 -2.54
C TYR A 7 33.03 14.08 -2.21
N LEU A 8 32.76 13.33 -1.14
CA LEU A 8 31.40 13.08 -0.64
C LEU A 8 30.73 14.38 -0.24
N GLN A 9 31.41 15.25 0.52
CA GLN A 9 30.85 16.53 0.96
C GLN A 9 30.62 17.51 -0.20
N THR A 10 31.55 17.61 -1.15
CA THR A 10 31.42 18.46 -2.34
C THR A 10 30.29 17.97 -3.25
N SER A 11 30.17 16.65 -3.43
CA SER A 11 29.07 16.05 -4.19
C SER A 11 27.72 16.31 -3.53
N LEU A 12 27.64 16.24 -2.20
CA LEU A 12 26.40 16.49 -1.45
C LEU A 12 25.99 17.98 -1.38
N SER A 13 26.94 18.91 -1.53
CA SER A 13 26.72 20.35 -1.32
C SER A 13 26.63 21.20 -2.59
N THR A 14 27.16 20.74 -3.74
CA THR A 14 27.29 21.59 -4.94
C THR A 14 26.37 21.11 -6.08
N GLY A 15 25.28 21.86 -6.31
CA GLY A 15 24.26 21.57 -7.33
C GLY A 15 24.69 21.70 -8.80
N ASN A 16 25.96 21.98 -9.10
CA ASN A 16 26.47 22.25 -10.46
C ASN A 16 27.86 21.63 -10.75
N ALA A 17 28.17 20.46 -10.20
CA ALA A 17 29.39 19.75 -10.59
C ALA A 17 29.22 19.09 -11.97
N GLU A 18 30.24 19.16 -12.83
CA GLU A 18 30.28 18.43 -14.10
C GLU A 18 29.94 16.95 -13.90
N VAL A 19 29.35 16.30 -14.92
CA VAL A 19 28.98 14.88 -14.86
C VAL A 19 30.23 14.02 -15.00
N THR A 20 30.98 13.89 -13.91
CA THR A 20 32.12 12.96 -13.80
C THR A 20 31.61 11.54 -13.55
N THR A 21 32.29 10.53 -14.10
CA THR A 21 31.99 9.10 -13.92
C THR A 21 31.87 8.70 -12.45
N ALA A 22 32.71 9.28 -11.58
CA ALA A 22 32.66 9.05 -10.14
C ALA A 22 31.32 9.50 -9.53
N THR A 23 30.81 10.67 -9.93
CA THR A 23 29.53 11.20 -9.44
C THR A 23 28.37 10.32 -9.86
N VAL A 24 28.38 9.77 -11.08
CA VAL A 24 27.35 8.85 -11.57
C VAL A 24 27.29 7.58 -10.71
N VAL A 25 28.44 6.99 -10.38
CA VAL A 25 28.51 5.78 -9.55
C VAL A 25 28.00 6.08 -8.13
N VAL A 26 28.41 7.21 -7.54
CA VAL A 26 27.94 7.61 -6.20
C VAL A 26 26.44 7.86 -6.17
N THR A 27 25.88 8.56 -7.16
CA THR A 27 24.44 8.84 -7.26
C THR A 27 23.63 7.55 -7.46
N MET A 28 24.14 6.58 -8.22
CA MET A 28 23.54 5.25 -8.38
C MET A 28 23.56 4.45 -7.06
N LEU A 29 24.66 4.46 -6.33
CA LEU A 29 24.71 3.81 -5.02
C LEU A 29 23.74 4.47 -4.03
N LEU A 30 23.64 5.79 -4.08
CA LEU A 30 22.71 6.52 -3.23
C LEU A 30 21.25 6.21 -3.57
N SER A 31 20.88 6.06 -4.84
CA SER A 31 19.51 5.72 -5.24
C SER A 31 19.09 4.32 -4.77
N VAL A 32 20.04 3.37 -4.68
CA VAL A 32 19.82 2.05 -4.08
C VAL A 32 19.55 2.18 -2.58
N VAL A 33 20.31 3.02 -1.87
CA VAL A 33 20.09 3.26 -0.43
C VAL A 33 18.73 3.90 -0.17
N VAL A 34 18.36 4.91 -0.96
CA VAL A 34 17.06 5.59 -0.87
C VAL A 34 15.92 4.63 -1.22
N GLY A 35 16.05 3.85 -2.28
CA GLY A 35 15.06 2.82 -2.65
C GLY A 35 14.91 1.74 -1.58
N SER A 36 16.01 1.35 -0.94
CA SER A 36 15.99 0.39 0.17
C SER A 36 15.24 0.95 1.38
N LEU A 37 15.36 2.26 1.67
CA LEU A 37 14.59 2.91 2.74
C LEU A 37 13.09 2.83 2.44
N ILE A 38 12.66 3.12 1.21
CA ILE A 38 11.25 3.02 0.79
C ILE A 38 10.76 1.57 0.91
N TYR A 39 11.58 0.58 0.50
CA TYR A 39 11.30 -0.84 0.69
C TYR A 39 11.07 -1.22 2.16
N LEU A 40 11.90 -0.70 3.08
CA LEU A 40 11.71 -0.94 4.52
C LEU A 40 10.38 -0.34 5.00
N VAL A 41 10.08 0.91 4.63
CA VAL A 41 8.83 1.56 5.04
C VAL A 41 7.62 0.77 4.51
N TYR A 42 7.62 0.38 3.25
CA TYR A 42 6.55 -0.45 2.69
C TYR A 42 6.42 -1.79 3.44
N ARG A 43 7.55 -2.49 3.69
CA ARG A 43 7.54 -3.78 4.41
C ARG A 43 7.02 -3.68 5.84
N PHE A 44 7.34 -2.60 6.56
CA PHE A 44 6.93 -2.45 7.95
C PHE A 44 5.47 -1.99 8.10
N PHE A 45 5.00 -1.12 7.20
CA PHE A 45 3.69 -0.46 7.32
C PHE A 45 2.58 -1.11 6.50
N SER A 46 2.90 -1.87 5.44
CA SER A 46 1.90 -2.60 4.65
C SER A 46 1.55 -3.98 5.23
N LYS A 47 1.73 -4.22 6.55
CA LYS A 47 1.33 -5.49 7.20
C LYS A 47 -0.20 -5.63 7.21
N GLY A 48 -0.77 -6.20 6.15
CA GLY A 48 -2.21 -6.44 5.96
C GLY A 48 -2.51 -7.16 4.64
N VAL A 49 -3.79 -7.18 4.22
CA VAL A 49 -4.28 -7.85 2.99
C VAL A 49 -3.68 -7.28 1.68
N LEU A 50 -3.08 -6.10 1.76
CA LEU A 50 -2.55 -5.32 0.64
C LEU A 50 -1.03 -5.49 0.40
N TYR A 51 -0.36 -6.46 1.05
CA TYR A 51 1.08 -6.67 0.84
C TYR A 51 1.35 -7.57 -0.38
N ASP A 52 1.87 -7.00 -1.46
CA ASP A 52 2.47 -7.78 -2.55
C ASP A 52 3.99 -7.76 -2.46
N ARG A 53 4.58 -8.95 -2.24
CA ARG A 53 6.03 -9.14 -2.22
C ARG A 53 6.69 -8.80 -3.56
N ARG A 54 6.01 -9.07 -4.68
CA ARG A 54 6.53 -8.76 -6.02
C ARG A 54 6.61 -7.26 -6.21
N PHE A 55 5.57 -6.53 -5.81
CA PHE A 55 5.54 -5.08 -5.85
C PHE A 55 6.60 -4.44 -4.93
N ASN A 56 6.81 -4.97 -3.73
CA ASN A 56 7.81 -4.41 -2.83
C ASN A 56 9.24 -4.43 -3.44
N VAL A 57 9.60 -5.50 -4.17
CA VAL A 57 10.91 -5.59 -4.84
C VAL A 57 11.03 -4.64 -6.02
N THR A 58 9.92 -4.25 -6.67
CA THR A 58 9.98 -3.28 -7.78
C THR A 58 10.24 -1.86 -7.29
N LEU A 59 9.95 -1.52 -6.03
CA LEU A 59 10.13 -0.15 -5.52
C LEU A 59 11.59 0.33 -5.57
N PRO A 60 12.60 -0.37 -5.03
CA PRO A 60 14.01 0.00 -5.21
C PRO A 60 14.46 -0.04 -6.67
N LEU A 61 13.91 -0.93 -7.48
CA LEU A 61 14.28 -1.02 -8.89
C LEU A 61 13.79 0.22 -9.65
N MET A 62 12.58 0.70 -9.33
CA MET A 62 12.01 1.92 -9.88
C MET A 62 12.80 3.18 -9.48
N THR A 63 13.32 3.26 -8.25
CA THR A 63 14.19 4.39 -7.85
C THR A 63 15.47 4.42 -8.66
N VAL A 64 16.12 3.27 -8.86
CA VAL A 64 17.35 3.16 -9.66
C VAL A 64 17.09 3.51 -11.13
N VAL A 65 16.01 2.98 -11.71
CA VAL A 65 15.63 3.27 -13.10
C VAL A 65 15.33 4.76 -13.29
N SER A 66 14.58 5.39 -12.39
CA SER A 66 14.28 6.82 -12.53
C SER A 66 15.51 7.71 -12.34
N THR A 67 16.42 7.35 -11.41
CA THR A 67 17.73 8.01 -11.28
C THR A 67 18.55 7.87 -12.56
N MET A 68 18.56 6.69 -13.18
CA MET A 68 19.26 6.46 -14.45
C MET A 68 18.71 7.35 -15.56
N ILE A 69 17.37 7.43 -15.69
CA ILE A 69 16.72 8.27 -16.69
C ILE A 69 17.14 9.75 -16.53
N ILE A 70 17.12 10.28 -15.30
CA ILE A 70 17.49 11.69 -15.06
C ILE A 70 18.97 11.96 -15.28
N LEU A 71 19.86 11.03 -14.93
CA LEU A 71 21.29 11.16 -15.24
C LEU A 71 21.54 11.19 -16.76
N CYS A 72 20.84 10.34 -17.53
CA CYS A 72 20.91 10.36 -19.00
C CYS A 72 20.36 11.66 -19.58
N VAL A 73 19.21 12.13 -19.09
CA VAL A 73 18.56 13.40 -19.46
C VAL A 73 19.49 14.59 -19.21
N SER A 74 20.18 14.62 -18.06
CA SER A 74 21.10 15.71 -17.71
C SER A 74 22.32 15.77 -18.64
N SER A 75 22.70 14.66 -19.26
CA SER A 75 23.84 14.60 -20.18
C SER A 75 23.51 15.02 -21.61
N ASN A 76 22.24 14.92 -22.03
CA ASN A 76 21.83 15.24 -23.40
C ASN A 76 20.39 15.76 -23.47
N LEU A 77 20.23 17.06 -23.73
CA LEU A 77 18.93 17.73 -23.86
C LEU A 77 18.05 17.13 -24.97
N ALA A 78 18.63 16.64 -26.07
CA ALA A 78 17.87 16.01 -27.15
C ALA A 78 17.30 14.65 -26.73
N PHE A 79 18.06 13.88 -25.93
CA PHE A 79 17.57 12.64 -25.32
C PHE A 79 16.43 12.90 -24.32
N SER A 80 16.52 14.00 -23.57
CA SER A 80 15.48 14.40 -22.60
C SER A 80 14.12 14.65 -23.24
N LEU A 81 14.10 15.43 -24.32
CA LEU A 81 12.88 15.72 -25.08
C LEU A 81 12.30 14.44 -25.72
N GLY A 82 13.16 13.54 -26.21
CA GLY A 82 12.74 12.25 -26.77
C GLY A 82 12.11 11.30 -25.74
N ALA A 83 12.67 11.23 -24.53
CA ALA A 83 12.15 10.39 -23.44
C ALA A 83 10.78 10.86 -22.94
N LEU A 84 10.58 12.18 -22.76
CA LEU A 84 9.29 12.76 -22.38
C LEU A 84 8.21 12.54 -23.46
N GLY A 85 8.57 12.66 -24.73
CA GLY A 85 7.68 12.37 -25.85
C GLY A 85 7.25 10.90 -25.90
N ALA A 86 8.17 9.96 -25.67
CA ALA A 86 7.86 8.53 -25.63
C ALA A 86 6.96 8.14 -24.44
N LEU A 87 7.22 8.70 -23.25
CA LEU A 87 6.38 8.50 -22.05
C LEU A 87 4.93 8.96 -22.27
N SER A 88 4.71 10.03 -23.05
CA SER A 88 3.37 10.53 -23.39
C SER A 88 2.53 9.56 -24.24
N MET A 89 3.19 8.63 -24.94
CA MET A 89 2.53 7.63 -25.78
C MET A 89 2.07 6.40 -24.97
N ILE A 90 2.59 6.22 -23.76
CA ILE A 90 2.26 5.08 -22.90
C ILE A 90 0.86 5.29 -22.32
N ARG A 91 -0.16 4.75 -23.00
CA ARG A 91 -1.51 4.68 -22.47
C ARG A 91 -1.60 3.59 -21.41
N PHE A 92 -1.74 4.00 -20.16
CA PHE A 92 -2.21 3.09 -19.11
C PHE A 92 -3.66 2.70 -19.42
N ARG A 93 -3.84 1.50 -20.01
CA ARG A 93 -5.15 0.95 -20.37
C ARG A 93 -5.73 0.01 -19.30
N THR A 94 -5.00 -0.20 -18.21
CA THR A 94 -5.41 -1.07 -17.10
C THR A 94 -5.63 -0.23 -15.84
N ALA A 95 -6.74 -0.49 -15.14
CA ALA A 95 -6.99 0.11 -13.84
C ALA A 95 -5.88 -0.31 -12.87
N VAL A 96 -5.26 0.66 -12.21
CA VAL A 96 -4.27 0.40 -11.17
C VAL A 96 -4.99 -0.23 -9.98
N LYS A 97 -4.49 -1.39 -9.57
CA LYS A 97 -5.19 -2.33 -8.68
C LYS A 97 -5.45 -1.77 -7.28
N ASP A 98 -4.56 -0.92 -6.77
CA ASP A 98 -4.67 -0.30 -5.43
C ASP A 98 -4.06 1.11 -5.37
N PRO A 99 -4.75 2.11 -4.79
CA PRO A 99 -4.25 3.49 -4.70
C PRO A 99 -3.06 3.64 -3.75
N VAL A 100 -2.92 2.74 -2.78
CA VAL A 100 -1.80 2.75 -1.81
C VAL A 100 -0.50 2.37 -2.48
N ASP A 101 -0.48 1.28 -3.27
CA ASP A 101 0.69 0.86 -4.02
C ASP A 101 1.12 1.94 -5.02
N LEU A 102 0.15 2.58 -5.68
CA LEU A 102 0.42 3.70 -6.58
C LEU A 102 1.14 4.86 -5.88
N MET A 103 0.78 5.17 -4.64
CA MET A 103 1.46 6.20 -3.84
C MET A 103 2.92 5.84 -3.59
N TYR A 104 3.23 4.60 -3.21
CA TYR A 104 4.62 4.15 -3.01
C TYR A 104 5.41 4.13 -4.32
N LEU A 105 4.77 3.77 -5.43
CA LEU A 105 5.37 3.82 -6.76
C LEU A 105 5.76 5.25 -7.13
N PHE A 106 4.84 6.22 -6.97
CA PHE A 106 5.13 7.62 -7.25
C PHE A 106 6.20 8.17 -6.32
N TRP A 107 6.19 7.79 -5.05
CA TRP A 107 7.23 8.18 -4.09
C TRP A 107 8.61 7.65 -4.51
N SER A 108 8.69 6.38 -4.92
CA SER A 108 9.91 5.78 -5.48
C SER A 108 10.41 6.55 -6.71
N VAL A 109 9.54 6.81 -7.69
CA VAL A 109 9.92 7.55 -8.90
C VAL A 109 10.40 8.95 -8.56
N ALA A 110 9.66 9.69 -7.71
CA ALA A 110 10.03 11.05 -7.30
C ALA A 110 11.36 11.09 -6.53
N ALA A 111 11.58 10.14 -5.61
CA ALA A 111 12.84 10.04 -4.86
C ALA A 111 14.03 9.76 -5.79
N GLY A 112 13.87 8.87 -6.77
CA GLY A 112 14.92 8.59 -7.75
C GLY A 112 15.16 9.74 -8.72
N ILE A 113 14.13 10.51 -9.10
CA ILE A 113 14.29 11.74 -9.90
C ILE A 113 15.08 12.79 -9.12
N ALA A 114 14.70 13.07 -7.87
CA ALA A 114 15.39 14.04 -7.02
C ALA A 114 16.84 13.62 -6.73
N THR A 115 17.09 12.31 -6.57
CA THR A 115 18.44 11.75 -6.43
C THR A 115 19.26 11.92 -7.70
N GLY A 116 18.68 11.65 -8.88
CA GLY A 116 19.33 11.86 -10.19
C GLY A 116 19.60 13.33 -10.51
N ALA A 117 18.74 14.23 -10.04
CA ALA A 117 18.93 15.69 -10.13
C ALA A 117 19.94 16.24 -9.11
N ARG A 118 20.56 15.37 -8.29
CA ARG A 118 21.55 15.73 -7.25
C ARG A 118 21.01 16.68 -6.17
N LEU A 119 19.69 16.71 -5.98
CA LEU A 119 19.03 17.49 -4.93
C LEU A 119 18.96 16.69 -3.63
N TYR A 120 20.12 16.35 -3.08
CA TYR A 120 20.24 15.41 -1.95
C TYR A 120 19.51 15.87 -0.69
N TYR A 121 19.48 17.19 -0.42
CA TYR A 121 18.70 17.74 0.70
C TYR A 121 17.20 17.48 0.54
N VAL A 122 16.67 17.67 -0.68
CA VAL A 122 15.25 17.44 -0.98
C VAL A 122 14.92 15.95 -0.84
N VAL A 123 15.82 15.08 -1.30
CA VAL A 123 15.68 13.62 -1.11
C VAL A 123 15.61 13.28 0.37
N LEU A 124 16.53 13.79 1.19
CA LEU A 124 16.59 13.46 2.62
C LEU A 124 15.32 13.92 3.35
N TYR A 125 14.97 15.21 3.25
CA TYR A 125 13.83 15.78 3.97
C TYR A 125 12.49 15.28 3.39
N GLY A 126 12.37 15.20 2.06
CA GLY A 126 11.16 14.73 1.40
C GLY A 126 10.84 13.27 1.76
N ASN A 127 11.86 12.40 1.72
CA ASN A 127 11.69 11.00 2.09
C ASN A 127 11.35 10.85 3.58
N LEU A 128 11.93 11.68 4.46
CA LEU A 128 11.60 11.69 5.88
C LEU A 128 10.16 12.15 6.14
N ILE A 129 9.69 13.21 5.48
CA ILE A 129 8.33 13.74 5.65
C ILE A 129 7.29 12.73 5.15
N ILE A 130 7.51 12.16 3.96
CA ILE A 130 6.58 11.17 3.39
C ILE A 130 6.57 9.91 4.25
N ALA A 131 7.74 9.43 4.70
CA ALA A 131 7.80 8.32 5.64
C ALA A 131 7.01 8.64 6.91
N ALA A 132 7.26 9.78 7.56
CA ALA A 132 6.54 10.17 8.77
C ALA A 132 5.02 10.27 8.57
N ALA A 133 4.56 10.81 7.42
CA ALA A 133 3.14 10.86 7.09
C ALA A 133 2.54 9.45 6.97
N VAL A 134 3.21 8.54 6.25
CA VAL A 134 2.79 7.14 6.15
C VAL A 134 2.67 6.50 7.53
N ILE A 135 3.66 6.70 8.40
CA ILE A 135 3.65 6.17 9.78
C ILE A 135 2.46 6.74 10.57
N LEU A 136 2.23 8.05 10.50
CA LEU A 136 1.16 8.72 11.24
C LEU A 136 -0.21 8.23 10.77
N PHE A 137 -0.47 8.21 9.47
CA PHE A 137 -1.76 7.79 8.92
C PHE A 137 -2.02 6.30 9.13
N THR A 138 -1.01 5.44 9.03
CA THR A 138 -1.18 4.00 9.28
C THR A 138 -1.40 3.69 10.77
N ARG A 139 -0.78 4.44 11.68
CA ARG A 139 -1.06 4.33 13.13
C ARG A 139 -2.44 4.89 13.51
N LEU A 140 -2.92 5.89 12.77
CA LEU A 140 -4.23 6.52 13.01
C LEU A 140 -5.39 5.73 12.40
N ARG A 141 -5.14 4.80 11.46
CA ARG A 141 -6.16 3.86 10.99
C ARG A 141 -6.57 2.95 12.14
N TRP A 142 -7.65 3.38 12.80
CA TRP A 142 -8.41 2.63 13.78
C TRP A 142 -8.62 1.21 13.27
N ASN A 143 -8.32 0.27 14.16
CA ASN A 143 -8.44 -1.16 14.03
C ASN A 143 -9.94 -1.58 13.91
N GLU A 144 -10.67 -1.07 12.91
CA GLU A 144 -12.01 -1.55 12.55
C GLU A 144 -11.85 -2.92 11.89
N LYS A 145 -11.57 -3.94 12.72
CA LYS A 145 -11.72 -5.34 12.33
C LYS A 145 -13.21 -5.60 12.16
N SER A 146 -13.69 -5.49 10.93
CA SER A 146 -15.01 -5.99 10.58
C SER A 146 -14.96 -7.51 10.49
N TYR A 147 -15.98 -8.18 11.00
CA TYR A 147 -16.19 -9.62 10.82
C TYR A 147 -17.48 -9.80 10.03
N LEU A 148 -17.47 -10.64 9.01
CA LEU A 148 -18.66 -11.01 8.27
C LEU A 148 -19.19 -12.31 8.85
N LEU A 149 -20.42 -12.29 9.33
CA LEU A 149 -21.12 -13.45 9.83
C LEU A 149 -22.15 -13.88 8.77
N VAL A 150 -22.00 -15.10 8.26
CA VAL A 150 -22.95 -15.72 7.32
C VAL A 150 -23.72 -16.80 8.08
N ILE A 151 -25.03 -16.62 8.18
CA ILE A 151 -25.94 -17.51 8.90
C ILE A 151 -26.94 -18.06 7.88
N SER A 152 -27.11 -19.38 7.85
CA SER A 152 -28.20 -20.02 7.11
C SER A 152 -29.19 -20.62 8.10
N CYS A 153 -30.43 -20.14 8.09
CA CYS A 153 -31.48 -20.57 8.99
C CYS A 153 -32.81 -20.78 8.28
N GLU A 154 -33.67 -21.60 8.89
CA GLU A 154 -35.04 -21.78 8.46
C GLU A 154 -35.89 -20.56 8.85
N SER A 155 -36.97 -20.28 8.11
CA SER A 155 -37.79 -19.07 8.27
C SER A 155 -38.34 -18.86 9.70
N GLY A 156 -38.51 -19.93 10.48
CA GLY A 156 -38.95 -19.87 11.88
C GLY A 156 -37.88 -19.42 12.89
N ALA A 157 -36.60 -19.52 12.55
CA ALA A 157 -35.47 -19.16 13.42
C ALA A 157 -34.99 -17.71 13.23
N LEU A 158 -35.62 -16.94 12.33
CA LEU A 158 -35.24 -15.56 12.06
C LEU A 158 -35.38 -14.64 13.28
N ALA A 159 -36.49 -14.76 14.02
CA ALA A 159 -36.77 -13.89 15.16
C ALA A 159 -35.79 -14.10 16.33
N SER A 160 -35.34 -15.33 16.55
CA SER A 160 -34.35 -15.66 17.59
C SER A 160 -32.94 -15.20 17.22
N VAL A 161 -32.60 -15.26 15.93
CA VAL A 161 -31.31 -14.77 15.40
C VAL A 161 -31.26 -13.24 15.42
N GLU A 162 -32.33 -12.55 15.01
CA GLU A 162 -32.43 -11.08 15.07
C GLU A 162 -32.37 -10.54 16.51
N ALA A 163 -32.92 -11.27 17.50
CA ALA A 163 -32.83 -10.91 18.91
C ALA A 163 -31.39 -11.01 19.48
N LEU A 164 -30.62 -12.02 19.07
CA LEU A 164 -29.20 -12.14 19.47
C LEU A 164 -28.32 -11.11 18.76
N LEU A 165 -28.66 -10.77 17.51
CA LEU A 165 -27.97 -9.73 16.74
C LEU A 165 -28.24 -8.33 17.32
N ALA A 166 -29.44 -8.05 17.86
CA ALA A 166 -29.77 -6.77 18.49
C ALA A 166 -28.87 -6.43 19.70
N ALA A 167 -28.30 -7.43 20.36
CA ALA A 167 -27.33 -7.23 21.45
C ALA A 167 -25.94 -6.79 20.96
N CYS A 168 -25.64 -6.96 19.66
CA CYS A 168 -24.37 -6.60 19.06
C CYS A 168 -24.54 -5.41 18.09
N LYS A 169 -23.54 -4.53 18.02
CA LYS A 169 -23.57 -3.36 17.13
C LYS A 169 -23.33 -3.81 15.68
N THR A 170 -24.38 -4.31 15.02
CA THR A 170 -24.34 -4.96 13.70
C THR A 170 -24.84 -4.06 12.59
N SER A 171 -24.31 -4.23 11.37
CA SER A 171 -24.87 -3.67 10.14
C SER A 171 -25.28 -4.80 9.20
N LEU A 172 -26.51 -4.77 8.70
CA LEU A 172 -27.04 -5.80 7.80
C LEU A 172 -26.56 -5.52 6.36
N ARG A 173 -25.76 -6.43 5.77
CA ARG A 173 -25.30 -6.29 4.38
C ARG A 173 -26.24 -6.94 3.38
N GLY A 174 -26.89 -8.04 3.74
CA GLY A 174 -27.81 -8.73 2.84
C GLY A 174 -28.67 -9.78 3.55
N LYS A 175 -29.89 -9.95 3.05
CA LYS A 175 -30.84 -10.99 3.45
C LYS A 175 -31.39 -11.63 2.18
N VAL A 176 -31.13 -12.91 1.99
CA VAL A 176 -31.64 -13.68 0.84
C VAL A 176 -32.61 -14.73 1.37
N CYS A 177 -33.86 -14.67 0.91
CA CYS A 177 -34.88 -15.64 1.24
C CYS A 177 -35.15 -16.50 0.01
N ALA A 178 -34.82 -17.80 0.06
CA ALA A 178 -35.05 -18.74 -1.02
C ALA A 178 -35.75 -20.00 -0.49
N GLY A 179 -36.99 -20.24 -0.93
CA GLY A 179 -37.67 -21.52 -0.73
C GLY A 179 -37.81 -22.02 0.71
N GLY A 180 -38.04 -21.14 1.69
CA GLY A 180 -38.18 -21.50 3.12
C GLY A 180 -36.88 -21.41 3.92
N ARG A 181 -35.74 -21.25 3.24
CA ARG A 181 -34.41 -21.00 3.82
C ARG A 181 -34.05 -19.53 3.72
N VAL A 182 -33.37 -19.03 4.74
CA VAL A 182 -32.95 -17.64 4.84
C VAL A 182 -31.45 -17.58 5.12
N GLU A 183 -30.73 -16.99 4.18
CA GLU A 183 -29.32 -16.68 4.34
C GLU A 183 -29.17 -15.21 4.75
N LEU A 184 -28.57 -14.99 5.91
CA LEU A 184 -28.33 -13.68 6.51
C LEU A 184 -26.83 -13.40 6.51
N THR A 185 -26.42 -12.32 5.85
CA THR A 185 -25.03 -11.85 5.84
C THR A 185 -24.94 -10.53 6.61
N VAL A 186 -24.27 -10.57 7.76
CA VAL A 186 -24.18 -9.45 8.70
C VAL A 186 -22.72 -9.04 8.89
N GLU A 187 -22.47 -7.73 8.85
CA GLU A 187 -21.17 -7.15 9.21
C GLU A 187 -21.15 -6.75 10.69
N LEU A 188 -20.19 -7.30 11.42
CA LEU A 188 -19.93 -7.07 12.83
C LEU A 188 -18.70 -6.16 12.96
N LYS A 189 -18.86 -4.94 13.51
CA LYS A 189 -17.74 -4.02 13.79
C LYS A 189 -16.86 -4.44 14.97
N SER A 190 -17.28 -5.45 15.72
CA SER A 190 -16.58 -6.01 16.87
C SER A 190 -16.84 -7.50 16.93
N ALA A 191 -15.81 -8.30 17.24
CA ALA A 191 -15.99 -9.69 17.61
C ALA A 191 -16.77 -9.73 18.93
N CYS A 192 -18.09 -9.89 18.87
CA CYS A 192 -18.93 -10.17 20.02
C CYS A 192 -18.61 -11.61 20.54
N GLY A 193 -17.39 -11.82 21.04
CA GLY A 193 -16.89 -13.13 21.48
C GLY A 193 -16.64 -14.14 20.35
N ALA A 194 -15.68 -15.05 20.56
CA ALA A 194 -15.43 -16.18 19.66
C ALA A 194 -16.58 -17.23 19.66
N ASP A 195 -17.46 -17.16 20.65
CA ASP A 195 -18.55 -18.12 20.89
C ASP A 195 -19.85 -17.77 20.15
N LEU A 196 -19.88 -16.64 19.43
CA LEU A 196 -21.03 -16.18 18.65
C LEU A 196 -21.54 -17.23 17.63
N PRO A 197 -20.69 -17.85 16.79
CA PRO A 197 -21.13 -18.90 15.87
C PRO A 197 -21.66 -20.14 16.59
N GLU A 198 -21.10 -20.49 17.75
CA GLU A 198 -21.53 -21.65 18.55
C GLU A 198 -22.89 -21.41 19.22
N ARG A 199 -23.13 -20.19 19.72
CA ARG A 199 -24.43 -19.76 20.28
C ARG A 199 -25.53 -19.67 19.24
N ILE A 200 -25.20 -19.26 18.01
CA ILE A 200 -26.16 -19.20 16.90
C ILE A 200 -26.43 -20.62 16.36
N GLY A 201 -25.41 -21.48 16.29
CA GLY A 201 -25.58 -22.90 15.92
C GLY A 201 -26.40 -23.71 16.92
N ALA A 202 -26.46 -23.30 18.19
CA ALA A 202 -27.28 -23.94 19.21
C ALA A 202 -28.80 -23.62 19.12
N LEU A 203 -29.21 -22.70 18.24
CA LEU A 203 -30.63 -22.36 18.06
C LEU A 203 -31.35 -23.40 17.18
N PRO A 204 -32.60 -23.79 17.55
CA PRO A 204 -33.39 -24.70 16.74
C PRO A 204 -33.73 -24.05 15.38
N GLY A 205 -33.38 -24.74 14.28
CA GLY A 205 -33.63 -24.28 12.90
C GLY A 205 -32.46 -23.56 12.23
N VAL A 206 -31.27 -23.51 12.84
CA VAL A 206 -30.04 -23.02 12.19
C VAL A 206 -29.27 -24.19 11.59
N GLU A 207 -29.07 -24.19 10.27
CA GLU A 207 -28.33 -25.24 9.57
C GLU A 207 -26.81 -25.00 9.62
N SER A 208 -26.37 -23.73 9.57
CA SER A 208 -24.95 -23.39 9.70
C SER A 208 -24.73 -21.92 10.08
N ALA A 209 -23.69 -21.65 10.86
CA ALA A 209 -23.20 -20.32 11.18
C ALA A 209 -21.68 -20.28 10.98
N SER A 210 -21.21 -19.40 10.09
CA SER A 210 -19.79 -19.24 9.80
C SER A 210 -19.34 -17.80 10.01
N LEU A 211 -18.26 -17.62 10.77
CA LEU A 211 -17.65 -16.33 11.02
C LEU A 211 -16.40 -16.20 10.14
N VAL A 212 -16.40 -15.22 9.24
CA VAL A 212 -15.28 -14.92 8.36
C VAL A 212 -14.74 -13.55 8.75
N SER A 213 -13.44 -13.45 9.07
CA SER A 213 -12.82 -12.14 9.28
C SER A 213 -12.84 -11.33 7.99
N TYR A 214 -13.45 -10.15 8.01
CA TYR A 214 -13.64 -9.30 6.84
C TYR A 214 -12.68 -8.11 6.88
N ASN A 215 -11.65 -8.17 6.05
CA ASN A 215 -10.61 -7.13 6.01
C ASN A 215 -10.90 -6.03 4.97
N GLY A 216 -12.18 -5.69 4.72
CA GLY A 216 -12.53 -4.57 3.84
C GLY A 216 -12.57 -4.91 2.35
N ASP A 217 -11.69 -5.78 1.86
CA ASP A 217 -11.52 -6.01 0.43
C ASP A 217 -12.40 -7.13 -0.13
N TYR A 218 -13.59 -6.75 -0.59
CA TYR A 218 -14.23 -7.36 -1.75
C TYR A 218 -14.54 -6.22 -2.74
N ALA A 219 -13.51 -5.77 -3.44
CA ALA A 219 -13.71 -5.14 -4.75
C ALA A 219 -13.59 -6.26 -5.78
N ALA A 220 -14.76 -6.66 -6.31
CA ALA A 220 -14.89 -7.49 -7.51
C ALA A 220 -14.32 -6.78 -8.74
#